data_AF-A0A1Y1I5N3-F1
#
_entry.id   AF-A0A1Y1I5N3-F1
#
_cell.length_a   1.000
_cell.length_b   1.000
_cell.length_c   1.000
_cell.angle_alpha   90.00
_cell.angle_beta   90.00
_cell.angle_gamma   90.00
#
_symmetry.space_group_name_H-M   'P 1'
#
loop_
_entity.id
_entity.type
_entity.pdbx_description
1 polymer ?
#
loop_
_entity_poly.entity_id
_entity_poly.type
_entity_poly.pdbx_seq_one_letter_code
_entity_poly.pdbx_strand_id
1 'polypeptide(L)'
;HRCRSGLTVGEFDAKVALESGIKKNKRLQRHTKGGFVFSCPHCVIYGFHVMLRGESPRDPFTVLYTRLNRRDLPLYLIHDNACKLRAYAMRREPAFFADVRFLVDRFHFHHTTAEAHKCGPSYNTDYYDSVRWVNTSAVESCNAFLVKFKTQAWHSSLVAFMIILPNQVSGRNSALLRVDEPKLRIAGRADTWRPSVRQRLLMY
;
A
#
# COMPACT_ATOMS: atom_id res chain seq x y z
N HIS A 1 23.91 -34.27 -12.60
CA HIS A 1 24.42 -33.28 -11.63
C HIS A 1 24.10 -33.74 -10.22
N ARG A 2 25.10 -34.10 -9.40
CA ARG A 2 24.90 -34.42 -7.97
C ARG A 2 24.98 -33.13 -7.15
N CYS A 3 24.05 -32.93 -6.22
CA CYS A 3 24.08 -31.81 -5.28
C CYS A 3 25.31 -31.95 -4.36
N ARG A 4 25.76 -30.86 -3.73
CA ARG A 4 26.92 -30.81 -2.81
C ARG A 4 26.83 -31.81 -1.64
N SER A 5 25.65 -32.38 -1.41
CA SER A 5 25.33 -33.43 -0.44
C SER A 5 25.62 -34.86 -0.92
N GLY A 6 26.08 -35.06 -2.16
CA GLY A 6 26.33 -36.40 -2.73
C GLY A 6 25.07 -37.16 -3.16
N LEU A 7 23.89 -36.66 -2.81
CA LEU A 7 22.59 -37.24 -3.15
C LEU A 7 22.20 -36.94 -4.61
N THR A 8 21.48 -37.88 -5.22
CA THR A 8 20.73 -37.61 -6.44
C THR A 8 19.54 -36.68 -6.12
N VAL A 9 19.02 -36.00 -7.14
CA VAL A 9 17.91 -35.03 -6.97
C VAL A 9 16.71 -35.70 -6.29
N GLY A 10 16.34 -36.92 -6.70
CA GLY A 10 15.23 -37.66 -6.11
C GLY A 10 15.45 -38.05 -4.65
N GLU A 11 16.67 -38.41 -4.27
CA GLU A 11 17.00 -38.74 -2.87
C GLU A 11 17.01 -37.49 -1.97
N PHE A 12 17.43 -36.35 -2.51
CA PHE A 12 17.36 -35.08 -1.81
C PHE A 12 15.90 -34.66 -1.57
N ASP A 13 15.05 -34.75 -2.59
CA ASP A 13 13.64 -34.41 -2.50
C ASP A 13 12.89 -35.35 -1.52
N ALA A 14 13.19 -36.65 -1.55
CA ALA A 14 12.62 -37.62 -0.60
C ALA A 14 13.03 -37.32 0.85
N LYS A 15 14.29 -36.93 1.07
CA LYS A 15 14.79 -36.57 2.40
C LYS A 15 14.11 -35.30 2.94
N VAL A 16 13.98 -34.27 2.09
CA VAL A 16 13.25 -33.04 2.44
C VAL A 16 11.78 -33.34 2.73
N ALA A 17 11.13 -34.21 1.95
CA ALA A 17 9.76 -34.63 2.19
C ALA A 17 9.60 -35.34 3.54
N LEU A 18 10.52 -36.25 3.89
CA LEU A 18 10.49 -36.98 5.16
C LEU A 18 10.72 -36.05 6.37
N GLU A 19 11.67 -35.11 6.27
CA GLU A 19 11.92 -34.10 7.30
C GLU A 19 10.74 -33.12 7.45
N SER A 20 10.02 -32.84 6.36
CA SER A 20 8.84 -31.98 6.37
C SER A 20 7.59 -32.67 6.95
N GLY A 21 7.50 -34.01 6.88
CA GLY A 21 6.39 -34.80 7.42
C GLY A 21 6.40 -34.96 8.95
N ILE A 22 7.54 -34.76 9.61
CA ILE A 22 7.71 -34.94 11.07
C ILE A 22 7.33 -33.67 11.86
N LYS A 23 7.13 -32.53 11.19
CA LYS A 23 6.53 -31.36 11.86
C LYS A 23 5.08 -31.70 12.19
N LYS A 24 4.83 -32.07 13.46
CA LYS A 24 3.49 -32.17 14.06
C LYS A 24 2.60 -31.13 13.39
N ASN A 25 1.47 -31.58 12.84
CA ASN A 25 0.34 -30.74 12.47
C ASN A 25 -0.14 -30.00 13.73
N LYS A 26 0.65 -29.05 14.27
CA LYS A 26 0.08 -27.86 14.87
C LYS A 26 -0.70 -27.28 13.73
N ARG A 27 -2.02 -27.51 13.76
CA ARG A 27 -2.99 -26.81 12.95
C ARG A 27 -2.60 -25.35 13.10
N LEU A 28 -1.80 -24.83 12.15
CA LEU A 28 -1.40 -23.44 12.13
C LEU A 28 -2.74 -22.76 12.18
N GLN A 29 -3.06 -22.14 13.33
CA GLN A 29 -4.16 -21.20 13.34
C GLN A 29 -3.92 -20.34 12.11
N ARG A 30 -4.94 -20.23 11.26
CA ARG A 30 -4.88 -19.43 10.02
C ARG A 30 -4.76 -17.97 10.43
N HIS A 31 -3.61 -17.62 10.99
CA HIS A 31 -3.20 -16.29 11.34
C HIS A 31 -3.05 -15.56 10.03
N THR A 32 -3.60 -14.35 9.98
CA THR A 32 -3.40 -13.45 8.86
C THR A 32 -1.90 -13.16 8.75
N LYS A 33 -1.40 -12.98 7.51
CA LYS A 33 -0.01 -12.56 7.29
C LYS A 33 0.16 -11.04 7.37
N GLY A 34 -0.96 -10.31 7.43
CA GLY A 34 -1.02 -8.88 7.63
C GLY A 34 -2.24 -8.27 6.95
N GLY A 35 -2.29 -6.94 6.96
CA GLY A 35 -3.21 -6.16 6.13
C GLY A 35 -2.41 -5.26 5.19
N PHE A 36 -2.91 -5.10 3.98
CA PHE A 36 -2.42 -4.14 3.00
C PHE A 36 -3.41 -2.97 2.96
N VAL A 37 -2.96 -1.73 3.14
CA VAL A 37 -3.86 -0.56 3.23
C VAL A 37 -3.73 0.35 2.02
N PHE A 38 -4.84 1.00 1.67
CA PHE A 38 -4.88 2.03 0.63
C PHE A 38 -5.22 3.35 1.30
N SER A 39 -4.41 4.37 1.04
CA SER A 39 -4.66 5.71 1.57
C SER A 39 -4.45 6.78 0.53
N CYS A 40 -5.06 7.93 0.77
CA CYS A 40 -4.79 9.14 0.02
C CYS A 40 -3.55 9.87 0.55
N PRO A 41 -3.05 10.89 -0.17
CA PRO A 41 -1.95 11.74 0.29
C PRO A 41 -2.22 12.47 1.63
N HIS A 42 -3.49 12.70 1.98
CA HIS A 42 -3.91 13.28 3.27
C HIS A 42 -3.91 12.24 4.41
N CYS A 43 -3.35 11.07 4.17
CA CYS A 43 -3.27 9.96 5.11
C CYS A 43 -4.64 9.39 5.52
N VAL A 44 -5.72 9.61 4.75
CA VAL A 44 -7.02 8.94 4.98
C VAL A 44 -6.96 7.53 4.40
N ILE A 45 -7.24 6.51 5.19
CA ILE A 45 -7.26 5.12 4.73
C ILE A 45 -8.64 4.81 4.14
N TYR A 46 -8.69 4.47 2.85
CA TYR A 46 -9.93 4.14 2.15
C TYR A 46 -10.41 2.71 2.40
N GLY A 47 -9.47 1.82 2.66
CA GLY A 47 -9.76 0.42 2.87
C GLY A 47 -8.49 -0.40 3.03
N PHE A 48 -8.70 -1.71 3.19
CA PHE A 48 -7.62 -2.66 3.39
C PHE A 48 -7.91 -4.00 2.73
N HIS A 49 -6.86 -4.78 2.50
CA HIS A 49 -6.89 -6.14 2.02
C HIS A 49 -6.19 -7.05 3.02
N VAL A 50 -6.88 -8.07 3.51
CA VAL A 50 -6.28 -9.03 4.44
C VAL A 50 -5.40 -10.01 3.66
N MET A 51 -4.11 -10.02 3.96
CA MET A 51 -3.16 -10.90 3.29
C MET A 51 -3.16 -12.28 3.98
N LEU A 52 -3.46 -13.32 3.21
CA LEU A 52 -3.36 -14.71 3.66
C LEU A 52 -1.98 -15.33 3.40
N ARG A 53 -1.14 -14.63 2.64
CA ARG A 53 0.23 -15.00 2.25
C ARG A 53 1.13 -13.78 2.40
N GLY A 54 2.43 -13.93 2.13
CA GLY A 54 3.32 -12.78 2.07
C GLY A 54 2.86 -11.78 0.99
N GLU A 55 3.13 -10.50 1.23
CA GLU A 55 2.79 -9.43 0.29
C GLU A 55 3.39 -9.70 -1.09
N SER A 56 2.59 -9.43 -2.11
CA SER A 56 2.95 -9.62 -3.50
C SER A 56 2.26 -8.58 -4.38
N PRO A 57 2.71 -8.38 -5.64
CA PRO A 57 1.98 -7.54 -6.60
C PRO A 57 0.51 -7.93 -6.83
N ARG A 58 0.12 -9.16 -6.45
CA ARG A 58 -1.26 -9.63 -6.52
C ARG A 58 -2.17 -8.86 -5.56
N ASP A 59 -1.69 -8.48 -4.38
CA ASP A 59 -2.51 -7.88 -3.34
C ASP A 59 -3.10 -6.52 -3.77
N PRO A 60 -2.28 -5.53 -4.20
CA PRO A 60 -2.80 -4.30 -4.76
C PRO A 60 -3.57 -4.49 -6.07
N PHE A 61 -3.13 -5.39 -6.96
CA PHE A 61 -3.87 -5.70 -8.19
C PHE A 61 -5.28 -6.21 -7.89
N THR A 62 -5.43 -7.14 -6.95
CA THR A 62 -6.72 -7.75 -6.61
C THR A 62 -7.70 -6.69 -6.15
N VAL A 63 -7.28 -5.75 -5.32
CA VAL A 63 -8.16 -4.67 -4.86
C VAL A 63 -8.52 -3.74 -6.01
N LEU A 64 -7.52 -3.20 -6.71
CA LEU A 64 -7.76 -2.22 -7.78
C LEU A 64 -8.66 -2.79 -8.89
N TYR A 65 -8.48 -4.06 -9.25
CA TYR A 65 -9.25 -4.70 -10.32
C TYR A 65 -10.66 -5.14 -9.89
N THR A 66 -10.83 -5.61 -8.64
CA THR A 66 -12.12 -6.20 -8.20
C THR A 66 -13.00 -5.27 -7.38
N ARG A 67 -12.50 -4.08 -7.01
CA ARG A 67 -13.22 -3.13 -6.14
C ARG A 67 -13.43 -1.75 -6.75
N LEU A 68 -12.72 -1.42 -7.83
CA LEU A 68 -12.87 -0.15 -8.53
C LEU A 68 -13.28 -0.41 -9.97
N ASN A 69 -14.05 0.50 -10.57
CA ASN A 69 -14.20 0.50 -12.02
C ASN A 69 -12.97 1.16 -12.65
N ARG A 70 -12.69 0.86 -13.92
CA ARG A 70 -11.58 1.47 -14.67
C ARG A 70 -11.56 3.00 -14.56
N ARG A 71 -12.73 3.64 -14.68
CA ARG A 71 -12.88 5.10 -14.61
C ARG A 71 -12.60 5.70 -13.23
N ASP A 72 -12.64 4.87 -12.18
CA ASP A 72 -12.44 5.26 -10.79
C ASP A 72 -10.98 4.97 -10.33
N LEU A 73 -10.12 4.48 -11.22
CA LEU A 73 -8.71 4.26 -10.92
C LEU A 73 -7.95 5.58 -10.77
N PRO A 74 -6.94 5.63 -9.89
CA PRO A 74 -6.11 6.82 -9.78
C PRO A 74 -5.21 6.98 -11.01
N LEU A 75 -5.03 8.22 -11.45
CA LEU A 75 -4.05 8.57 -12.49
C LEU A 75 -2.61 8.21 -12.06
N TYR A 76 -2.31 8.37 -10.77
CA TYR A 76 -1.02 8.04 -10.17
C TYR A 76 -1.20 7.06 -9.01
N LEU A 77 -0.57 5.90 -9.10
CA LEU A 77 -0.51 4.90 -8.04
C LEU A 77 0.90 4.82 -7.49
N ILE A 78 1.05 5.18 -6.21
CA ILE A 78 2.33 5.21 -5.51
C ILE A 78 2.48 3.91 -4.70
N HIS A 79 3.57 3.17 -4.94
CA HIS A 79 3.85 1.90 -4.26
C HIS A 79 5.35 1.56 -4.32
N ASP A 80 5.92 1.09 -3.21
CA ASP A 80 7.37 0.86 -3.07
C ASP A 80 7.94 -0.09 -4.14
N ASN A 81 7.16 -1.08 -4.54
CA ASN A 81 7.54 -2.05 -5.57
C ASN A 81 6.76 -1.85 -6.89
N ALA A 82 6.52 -0.58 -7.25
CA ALA A 82 5.71 -0.18 -8.40
C ALA A 82 6.12 -0.83 -9.73
N CYS A 83 7.41 -1.08 -9.97
CA CYS A 83 7.84 -1.74 -11.20
C CYS A 83 7.35 -3.18 -11.32
N LYS A 84 7.34 -3.95 -10.22
CA LYS A 84 6.78 -5.31 -10.24
C LYS A 84 5.25 -5.27 -10.32
N LEU A 85 4.61 -4.31 -9.65
CA LEU A 85 3.17 -4.11 -9.74
C LEU A 85 2.70 -3.75 -11.15
N ARG A 86 3.35 -2.77 -11.79
CA ARG A 86 3.07 -2.41 -13.19
C ARG A 86 3.23 -3.60 -14.12
N ALA A 87 4.35 -4.32 -14.02
CA ALA A 87 4.58 -5.51 -14.84
C ALA A 87 3.53 -6.61 -14.60
N TYR A 88 3.07 -6.77 -13.34
CA TYR A 88 2.02 -7.71 -12.98
C TYR A 88 0.67 -7.32 -13.59
N ALA A 89 0.29 -6.04 -13.47
CA ALA A 89 -0.96 -5.48 -13.97
C ALA A 89 -1.02 -5.51 -15.51
N MET A 90 0.02 -5.01 -16.17
CA MET A 90 0.07 -4.91 -17.64
C MET A 90 0.11 -6.26 -18.34
N ARG A 91 0.61 -7.32 -17.69
CA ARG A 91 0.54 -8.70 -18.24
C ARG A 91 -0.84 -9.34 -18.14
N ARG A 92 -1.71 -8.81 -17.28
CA ARG A 92 -3.04 -9.41 -17.02
C ARG A 92 -4.14 -8.58 -17.65
N GLU A 93 -4.14 -7.30 -17.35
CA GLU A 93 -5.25 -6.39 -17.65
C GLU A 93 -4.73 -5.04 -18.17
N PRO A 94 -3.99 -5.02 -19.30
CA PRO A 94 -3.36 -3.80 -19.80
C PRO A 94 -4.37 -2.70 -20.14
N ALA A 95 -5.54 -3.07 -20.68
CA ALA A 95 -6.59 -2.11 -21.00
C ALA A 95 -7.18 -1.47 -19.73
N PHE A 96 -7.35 -2.24 -18.66
CA PHE A 96 -7.92 -1.75 -17.40
C PHE A 96 -6.98 -0.74 -16.71
N PHE A 97 -5.66 -0.97 -16.78
CA PHE A 97 -4.66 -0.12 -16.13
C PHE A 97 -3.95 0.85 -17.08
N ALA A 98 -4.40 1.00 -18.33
CA ALA A 98 -3.71 1.75 -19.38
C ALA A 98 -3.37 3.19 -18.97
N ASP A 99 -4.30 3.82 -18.27
CA ASP A 99 -4.24 5.23 -17.88
C ASP A 99 -3.55 5.43 -16.52
N VAL A 100 -3.17 4.36 -15.82
CA VAL A 100 -2.54 4.42 -14.50
C VAL A 100 -1.03 4.56 -14.63
N ARG A 101 -0.46 5.59 -14.00
CA ARG A 101 0.98 5.75 -13.81
C ARG A 101 1.41 5.16 -12.48
N PHE A 102 2.28 4.15 -12.53
CA PHE A 102 2.83 3.50 -11.34
C PHE A 102 4.14 4.18 -10.97
N LEU A 103 4.23 4.71 -9.75
CA LEU A 103 5.39 5.43 -9.24
C LEU A 103 5.83 4.86 -7.89
N VAL A 104 7.10 5.03 -7.56
CA VAL A 104 7.66 4.63 -6.25
C VAL A 104 7.59 5.82 -5.30
N ASP A 105 7.30 5.55 -4.03
CA ASP A 105 7.36 6.59 -3.00
C ASP A 105 8.75 7.26 -2.96
N ARG A 106 8.76 8.58 -2.82
CA ARG A 106 9.97 9.43 -2.88
C ARG A 106 11.03 8.98 -1.87
N PHE A 107 10.63 8.69 -0.63
CA PHE A 107 11.53 8.19 0.40
C PHE A 107 12.16 6.86 -0.02
N HIS A 108 11.36 5.89 -0.45
CA HIS A 108 11.85 4.59 -0.93
C HIS A 108 12.76 4.69 -2.17
N PHE A 109 12.51 5.66 -3.06
CA PHE A 109 13.32 5.86 -4.26
C PHE A 109 14.70 6.46 -3.96
N HIS A 110 14.82 7.39 -2.99
CA HIS A 110 16.09 8.06 -2.66
C HIS A 110 16.97 7.32 -1.65
N HIS A 111 16.42 6.44 -0.82
CA HIS A 111 17.18 5.75 0.24
C HIS A 111 18.14 4.66 -0.26
N THR A 112 18.17 4.35 -1.56
CA THR A 112 19.14 3.40 -2.12
C THR A 112 20.48 4.10 -2.38
N THR A 113 21.40 3.99 -1.43
CA THR A 113 22.77 4.55 -1.46
C THR A 113 23.72 3.86 -2.45
N ALA A 114 23.27 2.84 -3.17
CA ALA A 114 24.03 2.15 -4.20
C ALA A 114 23.10 1.87 -5.38
N GLU A 115 23.36 2.57 -6.50
CA GLU A 115 22.59 2.52 -7.74
C GLU A 115 21.14 2.99 -7.56
N ALA A 116 20.56 3.62 -8.59
CA ALA A 116 19.15 4.03 -8.56
C ALA A 116 18.27 2.86 -8.06
N HIS A 117 17.21 3.16 -7.31
CA HIS A 117 16.24 2.17 -6.82
C HIS A 117 15.98 1.08 -7.88
N LYS A 118 15.73 -0.17 -7.47
CA LYS A 118 15.60 -1.32 -8.41
C LYS A 118 14.63 -1.05 -9.57
N CYS A 119 13.65 -0.16 -9.38
CA CYS A 119 12.82 0.34 -10.44
C CYS A 119 13.52 1.50 -11.19
N GLY A 120 13.55 1.44 -12.53
CA GLY A 120 14.22 2.45 -13.35
C GLY A 120 13.68 3.90 -13.18
N PRO A 121 14.33 4.88 -13.82
CA PRO A 121 14.06 6.32 -13.60
C PRO A 121 12.61 6.75 -13.84
N SER A 122 11.88 6.08 -14.73
CA SER A 122 10.47 6.40 -15.03
C SER A 122 9.50 6.18 -13.87
N TYR A 123 9.92 5.49 -12.81
CA TYR A 123 9.16 5.31 -11.58
C TYR A 123 9.46 6.37 -10.51
N ASN A 124 10.42 7.26 -10.76
CA ASN A 124 10.72 8.37 -9.85
C ASN A 124 9.58 9.40 -9.87
N THR A 125 9.04 9.72 -8.71
CA THR A 125 7.99 10.74 -8.55
C THR A 125 8.47 12.14 -8.93
N ASP A 126 9.77 12.41 -8.84
CA ASP A 126 10.35 13.74 -9.09
C ASP A 126 10.25 14.22 -10.54
N TYR A 127 10.04 13.31 -11.48
CA TYR A 127 9.89 13.63 -12.89
C TYR A 127 8.47 14.03 -13.29
N TYR A 128 7.53 14.09 -12.34
CA TYR A 128 6.12 14.33 -12.62
C TYR A 128 5.60 15.52 -11.79
N ASP A 129 5.39 16.66 -12.43
CA ASP A 129 4.95 17.89 -11.76
C ASP A 129 3.60 17.74 -11.02
N SER A 130 2.71 16.90 -11.55
CA SER A 130 1.40 16.59 -10.96
C SER A 130 1.46 15.96 -9.58
N VAL A 131 2.58 15.30 -9.23
CA VAL A 131 2.79 14.67 -7.92
C VAL A 131 3.93 15.31 -7.13
N ARG A 132 4.49 16.43 -7.61
CA ARG A 132 5.62 17.13 -6.97
C ARG A 132 5.34 17.58 -5.54
N TRP A 133 4.11 18.02 -5.29
CA TRP A 133 3.65 18.52 -3.99
C TRP A 133 2.72 17.53 -3.27
N VAL A 134 2.69 16.29 -3.74
CA VAL A 134 1.87 15.23 -3.16
C VAL A 134 2.68 14.50 -2.10
N ASN A 135 2.06 14.23 -0.94
CA ASN A 135 2.66 13.37 0.07
C ASN A 135 2.68 11.91 -0.42
N THR A 136 3.79 11.51 -1.03
CA THR A 136 3.98 10.16 -1.55
C THR A 136 4.15 9.12 -0.43
N SER A 137 4.60 9.56 0.75
CA SER A 137 4.88 8.72 1.92
C SER A 137 3.69 8.62 2.89
N ALA A 138 2.48 9.00 2.44
CA ALA A 138 1.27 8.98 3.26
C ALA A 138 0.96 7.57 3.80
N VAL A 139 1.16 6.54 2.98
CA VAL A 139 0.97 5.14 3.40
C VAL A 139 1.95 4.75 4.50
N GLU A 140 3.19 5.26 4.49
CA GLU A 140 4.16 4.97 5.54
C GLU A 140 3.74 5.58 6.88
N SER A 141 3.16 6.79 6.85
CA SER A 141 2.54 7.39 8.05
C SER A 141 1.36 6.58 8.56
N CYS A 142 0.54 6.00 7.65
CA CYS A 142 -0.52 5.06 8.02
C CYS A 142 0.05 3.78 8.64
N ASN A 143 1.11 3.22 8.07
CA ASN A 143 1.77 2.01 8.55
C ASN A 143 2.38 2.22 9.93
N ALA A 144 3.04 3.35 10.19
CA ALA A 144 3.60 3.69 11.50
C ALA A 144 2.53 3.69 12.62
N PHE A 145 1.30 4.10 12.32
CA PHE A 145 0.17 3.94 13.23
C PHE A 145 -0.22 2.46 13.42
N LEU A 146 -0.39 1.72 12.32
CA LEU A 146 -0.87 0.33 12.34
C LEU A 146 0.12 -0.65 12.97
N VAL A 147 1.42 -0.36 12.89
CA VAL A 147 2.49 -1.17 13.52
C VAL A 147 2.27 -1.32 15.03
N LYS A 148 1.68 -0.33 15.70
CA LYS A 148 1.35 -0.39 17.13
C LYS A 148 0.38 -1.52 17.47
N PHE A 149 -0.43 -1.96 16.51
CA PHE A 149 -1.42 -3.03 16.66
C PHE A 149 -0.96 -4.36 16.07
N LYS A 150 0.27 -4.44 15.56
CA LYS A 150 0.81 -5.63 14.89
C LYS A 150 0.73 -6.87 15.77
N THR A 151 1.09 -6.78 17.05
CA THR A 151 1.05 -7.91 17.97
C THR A 151 -0.39 -8.43 18.17
N GLN A 152 -1.35 -7.52 18.36
CA GLN A 152 -2.76 -7.89 18.50
C GLN A 152 -3.28 -8.59 17.23
N ALA A 153 -2.90 -8.06 16.05
CA ALA A 153 -3.23 -8.65 14.76
C ALA A 153 -2.64 -10.07 14.59
N TRP A 154 -1.39 -10.28 15.00
CA TRP A 154 -0.70 -11.58 14.88
C TRP A 154 -1.37 -12.68 15.70
N HIS A 155 -1.86 -12.36 16.89
CA HIS A 155 -2.54 -13.31 17.76
C HIS A 155 -4.05 -13.44 17.49
N SER A 156 -4.58 -12.65 16.56
CA SER A 156 -6.00 -12.69 16.19
C SER A 156 -6.29 -13.79 15.17
N SER A 157 -7.50 -14.38 15.25
CA SER A 157 -8.06 -15.15 14.14
C SER A 157 -8.38 -14.21 12.97
N LEU A 158 -8.57 -14.76 11.76
CA LEU A 158 -9.00 -13.96 10.60
C LEU A 158 -10.27 -13.14 10.90
N VAL A 159 -11.26 -13.74 11.55
CA VAL A 159 -12.52 -13.07 11.90
C VAL A 159 -12.27 -11.92 12.87
N ALA A 160 -11.49 -12.15 13.93
CA ALA A 160 -11.13 -11.10 14.87
C ALA A 160 -10.34 -9.97 14.18
N PHE A 161 -9.40 -10.31 13.29
CA PHE A 161 -8.64 -9.32 12.53
C PHE A 161 -9.54 -8.46 11.63
N MET A 162 -10.53 -9.08 10.98
CA MET A 162 -11.53 -8.39 10.15
C MET A 162 -12.49 -7.51 10.95
N ILE A 163 -12.58 -7.67 12.28
CA ILE A 163 -13.36 -6.78 13.15
C ILE A 163 -12.46 -5.67 13.71
N ILE A 164 -11.26 -6.03 14.20
CA ILE A 164 -10.34 -5.08 14.84
C ILE A 164 -9.83 -4.05 13.84
N LEU A 165 -9.38 -4.47 12.65
CA LEU A 165 -8.73 -3.58 11.70
C LEU A 165 -9.67 -2.46 11.20
N PRO A 166 -10.93 -2.71 10.77
CA PRO A 166 -11.85 -1.63 10.43
C PRO A 166 -12.09 -0.64 11.57
N ASN A 167 -12.21 -1.12 12.81
CA ASN A 167 -12.43 -0.25 13.97
C ASN A 167 -11.22 0.66 14.21
N GLN A 168 -10.01 0.12 14.13
CA GLN A 168 -8.78 0.91 14.25
C GLN A 168 -8.64 1.92 13.11
N VAL A 169 -8.94 1.52 11.88
CA VAL A 169 -8.93 2.41 10.72
C VAL A 169 -9.97 3.52 10.86
N SER A 170 -11.19 3.19 11.28
CA SER A 170 -12.27 4.15 11.48
C SER A 170 -11.93 5.16 12.56
N GLY A 171 -11.48 4.71 13.73
CA GLY A 171 -11.08 5.58 14.83
C GLY A 171 -9.89 6.48 14.47
N ARG A 172 -8.92 5.95 13.71
CA ARG A 172 -7.82 6.74 13.18
C ARG A 172 -8.31 7.81 12.21
N ASN A 173 -9.12 7.43 11.22
CA ASN A 173 -9.63 8.35 10.21
C ASN A 173 -10.51 9.45 10.84
N SER A 174 -11.29 9.13 11.87
CA SER A 174 -12.09 10.12 12.60
C SER A 174 -11.27 11.09 13.44
N ALA A 175 -10.06 10.68 13.85
CA ALA A 175 -9.12 11.50 14.61
C ALA A 175 -8.18 12.32 13.72
N LEU A 176 -8.21 12.12 12.40
CA LEU A 176 -7.49 12.99 11.47
C LEU A 176 -8.13 14.38 11.51
N LEU A 177 -7.35 15.37 11.93
CA LEU A 177 -7.72 16.76 11.74
C LEU A 177 -7.93 16.98 10.25
N ARG A 178 -9.14 17.39 9.87
CA ARG A 178 -9.41 17.75 8.47
C ARG A 178 -8.45 18.86 8.08
N VAL A 179 -7.86 18.78 6.89
CA VAL A 179 -6.96 19.84 6.37
C VAL A 179 -7.68 21.20 6.31
N ASP A 180 -9.01 21.14 6.19
CA ASP A 180 -9.96 22.24 6.26
C ASP A 180 -10.41 22.60 7.68
N GLU A 181 -10.11 21.86 8.74
CA GLU A 181 -10.62 22.19 10.09
C GLU A 181 -10.05 23.49 10.68
N PRO A 182 -8.72 23.74 10.60
CA PRO A 182 -8.18 25.05 10.95
C PRO A 182 -8.68 26.12 9.97
N LYS A 183 -8.81 25.77 8.69
CA LYS A 183 -9.29 26.71 7.66
C LYS A 183 -10.78 27.03 7.81
N LEU A 184 -11.62 26.15 8.31
CA LEU A 184 -13.05 26.37 8.61
C LEU A 184 -13.21 27.21 9.89
N ARG A 185 -12.28 27.07 10.84
CA ARG A 185 -12.20 27.93 12.03
C ARG A 185 -11.74 29.35 11.72
N ILE A 186 -11.01 29.56 10.62
CA ILE A 186 -10.46 30.88 10.20
C ILE A 186 -11.22 31.45 8.99
N ALA A 187 -11.87 30.61 8.17
CA ALA A 187 -12.71 31.02 7.06
C ALA A 187 -14.07 31.44 7.61
N GLY A 188 -14.19 32.74 7.88
CA GLY A 188 -15.50 33.36 7.86
C GLY A 188 -16.19 33.08 6.52
N ARG A 189 -17.52 33.18 6.51
CA ARG A 189 -18.36 33.18 5.32
C ARG A 189 -17.75 34.04 4.20
N ALA A 190 -17.59 33.52 2.98
CA ALA A 190 -16.88 34.25 1.91
C ALA A 190 -17.51 35.63 1.61
N ASP A 191 -18.82 35.78 1.86
CA ASP A 191 -19.57 37.04 1.78
C ASP A 191 -19.17 38.10 2.83
N THR A 192 -18.47 37.71 3.90
CA THR A 192 -17.92 38.64 4.91
C THR A 192 -16.48 39.06 4.63
N TRP A 193 -15.83 38.49 3.62
CA TRP A 193 -14.46 38.83 3.26
C TRP A 193 -14.41 40.18 2.54
N ARG A 194 -13.42 41.01 2.88
CA ARG A 194 -13.15 42.25 2.12
C ARG A 194 -12.83 41.91 0.66
N PRO A 195 -13.23 42.75 -0.32
CA PRO A 195 -13.04 42.47 -1.74
C PRO A 195 -11.60 42.11 -2.13
N SER A 196 -10.61 42.76 -1.52
CA SER A 196 -9.18 42.51 -1.78
C SER A 196 -8.71 41.11 -1.36
N VAL A 197 -9.28 40.55 -0.29
CA VAL A 197 -8.96 39.19 0.19
C VAL A 197 -9.62 38.16 -0.70
N ARG A 198 -10.86 38.39 -1.12
CA ARG A 198 -11.59 37.52 -2.05
C ARG A 198 -10.87 37.41 -3.40
N GLN A 199 -10.40 38.55 -3.93
CA GLN A 199 -9.70 38.60 -5.22
C GLN A 199 -8.37 37.82 -5.20
N ARG A 200 -7.61 37.87 -4.10
CA ARG A 200 -6.32 37.16 -4.00
C ARG A 200 -6.45 35.66 -3.74
N LEU A 201 -7.56 35.22 -3.13
CA LEU A 201 -7.74 33.82 -2.73
C LEU A 201 -8.58 32.99 -3.71
N LEU A 202 -9.44 33.62 -4.53
CA LEU A 202 -10.36 32.92 -5.43
C LEU A 202 -10.02 33.09 -6.92
N MET A 203 -9.03 33.89 -7.28
CA MET A 203 -8.55 34.02 -8.65
C MET A 203 -7.11 33.48 -8.76
N TYR A 204 -7.02 32.16 -8.76
CA TYR A 204 -5.96 31.35 -9.38
C TYR A 204 -6.62 30.18 -10.08
#